data_AF-A0A8T4UQI8-F1
#
_entry.id   AF-A0A8T4UQI8-F1
#
_cell.length_a   1.000
_cell.length_b   1.000
_cell.length_c   1.000
_cell.angle_alpha   90.00
_cell.angle_beta   90.00
_cell.angle_gamma   90.00
#
_symmetry.space_group_name_H-M   'P 1'
#
loop_
_entity.id
_entity.type
_entity.pdbx_description
1 polymer ?
#
loop_
_entity_poly.entity_id
_entity_poly.type
_entity_poly.pdbx_seq_one_letter_code
_entity_poly.pdbx_strand_id
1 'polypeptide(L)'
;MKHNLIVTLTLIFLFLISHLVGFFIINHYLPEEKSLPLGIEKPKLDPQTSFIPIFLILLGATLLALLLIKLGAFRIWKAWFFLSIFFTLLIALSAFTGVLVGFILALFLALFKTFRPTPLLHNFTEIFIYGGLASLFVPILNIWSVSILLILISIYDMIAVWKTKHMVSMAKFQTKSKMFVGLLIPYKKSLNSKKINLKKQRNDNLEAILGGGDIAFPLMFSGVILKTSGFLPALIASVTAALALLLLFMLAKKDKFYPAMPFITAGSFIGYLLIYLLF
;
A
#
# COMPACT_ATOMS: atom_id res chain seq x y z
N MET A 1 -17.35 3.23 -15.09
CA MET A 1 -15.97 3.58 -14.70
C MET A 1 -15.97 4.72 -13.69
N LYS A 2 -15.33 4.49 -12.54
CA LYS A 2 -15.18 5.46 -11.45
C LYS A 2 -14.22 6.60 -11.81
N HIS A 3 -13.18 6.30 -12.57
CA HIS A 3 -12.14 7.24 -13.02
C HIS A 3 -12.11 7.33 -14.55
N ASN A 4 -11.44 8.36 -15.10
CA ASN A 4 -11.12 8.40 -16.52
C ASN A 4 -10.14 7.27 -16.86
N LEU A 5 -10.25 6.67 -18.05
CA LEU A 5 -9.46 5.52 -18.48
C LEU A 5 -7.95 5.76 -18.34
N ILE A 6 -7.46 6.96 -18.66
CA ILE A 6 -6.04 7.33 -18.47
C ILE A 6 -5.61 7.22 -17.00
N VAL A 7 -6.46 7.72 -16.08
CA VAL A 7 -6.16 7.71 -14.64
C VAL A 7 -6.23 6.30 -14.08
N THR A 8 -7.22 5.51 -14.51
CA THR A 8 -7.29 4.08 -14.17
C THR A 8 -6.04 3.35 -14.62
N LEU A 9 -5.62 3.51 -15.88
CA LEU A 9 -4.41 2.88 -16.39
C LEU A 9 -3.15 3.34 -15.66
N THR A 10 -3.06 4.62 -15.29
CA THR A 10 -1.91 5.13 -14.53
C THR A 10 -1.86 4.55 -13.12
N LEU A 11 -3.00 4.39 -12.44
CA LEU A 11 -3.05 3.72 -11.14
C LEU A 11 -2.61 2.25 -11.22
N ILE A 12 -3.10 1.51 -12.23
CA ILE A 12 -2.71 0.11 -12.45
C ILE A 12 -1.22 0.00 -12.80
N PHE A 13 -0.70 0.92 -13.60
CA PHE A 13 0.72 0.99 -13.91
C PHE A 13 1.57 1.23 -12.67
N LEU A 14 1.19 2.20 -11.82
CA LEU A 14 1.89 2.47 -10.55
C LEU A 14 1.77 1.31 -9.56
N PHE A 15 0.64 0.61 -9.53
CA PHE A 15 0.46 -0.62 -8.75
C PHE A 15 1.47 -1.69 -9.18
N LEU A 16 1.58 -1.97 -10.48
CA LEU A 16 2.53 -2.95 -11.00
C LEU A 16 3.98 -2.54 -10.79
N ILE A 17 4.32 -1.26 -10.96
CA ILE A 17 5.67 -0.76 -10.63
C ILE A 17 5.98 -0.97 -9.15
N SER A 18 5.03 -0.67 -8.26
CA SER A 18 5.20 -0.89 -6.82
C SER A 18 5.49 -2.36 -6.51
N HIS A 19 4.84 -3.29 -7.23
CA HIS A 19 5.12 -4.71 -7.10
C HIS A 19 6.50 -5.11 -7.63
N LEU A 20 6.90 -4.61 -8.81
CA LEU A 20 8.22 -4.89 -9.38
C LEU A 20 9.36 -4.38 -8.50
N VAL A 21 9.25 -3.14 -8.01
CA VAL A 21 10.20 -2.56 -7.04
C VAL A 21 10.18 -3.36 -5.74
N GLY A 22 8.98 -3.73 -5.28
CA GLY A 22 8.79 -4.60 -4.13
C GLY A 22 9.52 -5.94 -4.25
N PHE A 23 9.42 -6.62 -5.40
CA PHE A 23 10.11 -7.88 -5.65
C PHE A 23 11.63 -7.73 -5.58
N PHE A 24 12.18 -6.66 -6.15
CA PHE A 24 13.61 -6.39 -6.04
C PHE A 24 14.05 -6.26 -4.58
N ILE A 25 13.32 -5.47 -3.79
CA ILE A 25 13.62 -5.24 -2.37
C ILE A 25 13.47 -6.54 -1.56
N ILE A 26 12.39 -7.29 -1.77
CA ILE A 26 12.15 -8.56 -1.09
C ILE A 26 13.26 -9.55 -1.42
N ASN A 27 13.60 -9.71 -2.70
CA ASN A 27 14.65 -10.63 -3.14
C ASN A 27 16.02 -10.27 -2.55
N HIS A 28 16.30 -8.98 -2.33
CA HIS A 28 17.53 -8.55 -1.66
C HIS A 28 17.59 -9.03 -0.20
N TYR A 29 16.50 -8.98 0.55
CA TYR A 29 16.46 -9.34 1.98
C TYR A 29 16.01 -10.78 2.26
N LEU A 30 15.72 -11.56 1.22
CA LEU A 30 15.28 -12.94 1.37
C LEU A 30 16.37 -13.88 1.91
N PRO A 31 17.65 -13.79 1.47
CA PRO A 31 18.73 -14.61 2.02
C PRO A 31 18.90 -14.39 3.53
N GLU A 32 19.14 -15.48 4.28
CA GLU A 32 19.26 -15.45 5.75
C GLU A 32 20.44 -14.60 6.25
N GLU A 33 21.53 -14.57 5.49
CA GLU A 33 22.75 -13.80 5.81
C GLU A 33 22.54 -12.28 5.77
N LYS A 34 21.49 -11.81 5.08
CA LYS A 34 21.19 -10.39 4.95
C LYS A 34 20.22 -9.93 6.04
N SER A 35 20.77 -9.18 6.98
CA SER A 35 20.00 -8.42 7.97
C SER A 35 19.39 -7.18 7.35
N LEU A 36 18.31 -6.70 7.96
CA LEU A 36 17.74 -5.39 7.63
C LEU A 36 18.73 -4.29 8.06
N PRO A 37 18.67 -3.10 7.43
CA PRO A 37 19.59 -2.01 7.76
C PRO A 37 19.50 -1.65 9.25
N LEU A 38 20.61 -1.14 9.80
CA LEU A 38 20.78 -0.79 11.21
C LEU A 38 20.65 -1.96 12.20
N GLY A 39 20.79 -3.21 11.73
CA GLY A 39 20.70 -4.38 12.60
C GLY A 39 19.29 -4.66 13.10
N ILE A 40 18.27 -4.16 12.39
CA ILE A 40 16.87 -4.46 12.71
C ILE A 40 16.66 -5.97 12.57
N GLU A 41 16.30 -6.65 13.66
CA GLU A 41 15.97 -8.07 13.60
C GLU A 41 14.65 -8.27 12.87
N LYS A 42 14.61 -9.28 12.01
CA LYS A 42 13.35 -9.77 11.44
C LYS A 42 12.53 -10.39 12.58
N PRO A 43 11.21 -10.16 12.65
CA PRO A 43 10.38 -10.81 13.65
C PRO A 43 10.54 -12.33 13.57
N LYS A 44 10.69 -13.00 14.72
CA LYS A 44 10.78 -14.47 14.78
C LYS A 44 9.39 -15.00 15.11
N LEU A 45 8.61 -15.27 14.07
CA LEU A 45 7.26 -15.84 14.20
C LEU A 45 7.19 -17.15 13.43
N ASP A 46 6.43 -18.12 13.97
CA ASP A 46 6.15 -19.36 13.26
C ASP A 46 5.39 -19.04 11.97
N PRO A 47 5.92 -19.41 10.80
CA PRO A 47 5.30 -19.12 9.51
C PRO A 47 3.89 -19.65 9.35
N GLN A 48 3.47 -20.68 10.11
CA GLN A 48 2.12 -21.24 10.02
C GLN A 48 1.09 -20.38 10.76
N THR A 49 1.46 -19.81 11.91
CA THR A 49 0.52 -19.06 12.77
C THR A 49 0.72 -17.55 12.70
N SER A 50 1.71 -17.06 11.95
CA SER A 50 2.08 -15.66 11.83
C SER A 50 0.96 -14.72 11.35
N PHE A 51 -0.08 -15.25 10.70
CA PHE A 51 -1.27 -14.46 10.32
C PHE A 51 -2.02 -13.89 11.54
N ILE A 52 -2.05 -14.59 12.68
CA ILE A 52 -2.74 -14.16 13.90
C ILE A 52 -2.08 -12.90 14.51
N PRO A 53 -0.78 -12.93 14.88
CA PRO A 53 -0.14 -11.76 15.46
C PRO A 53 -0.10 -10.57 14.49
N ILE A 54 0.10 -10.81 13.18
CA ILE A 54 0.06 -9.73 12.18
C ILE A 54 -1.32 -9.08 12.15
N PHE A 55 -2.39 -9.88 12.14
CA PHE A 55 -3.75 -9.36 12.13
C PHE A 55 -4.10 -8.62 13.44
N LEU A 56 -3.66 -9.12 14.60
CA LEU A 56 -3.84 -8.44 15.88
C LEU A 56 -3.08 -7.10 15.94
N ILE A 57 -1.85 -7.06 15.45
CA ILE A 57 -1.05 -5.82 15.35
C ILE A 57 -1.77 -4.81 14.42
N LEU A 58 -2.31 -5.28 13.29
CA LEU A 58 -3.08 -4.43 12.36
C LEU A 58 -4.31 -3.82 13.04
N LEU A 59 -5.09 -4.64 13.76
CA LEU A 59 -6.26 -4.16 14.49
C LEU A 59 -5.87 -3.16 15.59
N GLY A 60 -4.81 -3.45 16.34
CA GLY A 60 -4.27 -2.55 17.35
C GLY A 60 -3.80 -1.22 16.77
N ALA A 61 -3.03 -1.25 15.69
CA ALA A 61 -2.56 -0.06 14.98
C ALA A 61 -3.74 0.78 14.45
N THR A 62 -4.79 0.12 13.94
CA THR A 62 -6.00 0.80 13.46
C THR A 62 -6.76 1.47 14.61
N LEU A 63 -6.91 0.78 15.74
CA LEU A 63 -7.58 1.31 16.94
C LEU A 63 -6.80 2.46 17.57
N LEU A 64 -5.47 2.44 17.48
CA LEU A 64 -4.62 3.56 17.88
C LEU A 64 -4.79 4.73 16.90
N ALA A 65 -4.85 4.46 15.60
CA ALA A 65 -5.01 5.47 14.56
C ALA A 65 -6.35 6.23 14.65
N LEU A 66 -7.49 5.54 14.60
CA LEU A 66 -8.28 5.52 15.83
C LEU A 66 -8.42 6.72 16.74
N LEU A 67 -7.96 6.40 17.93
CA LEU A 67 -7.86 7.23 19.09
C LEU A 67 -7.17 8.56 18.76
N LEU A 68 -6.07 8.54 17.99
CA LEU A 68 -5.36 9.76 17.61
C LEU A 68 -6.22 10.70 16.75
N ILE A 69 -7.02 10.15 15.84
CA ILE A 69 -7.99 10.93 15.04
C ILE A 69 -9.04 11.53 15.96
N LYS A 70 -9.58 10.75 16.91
CA LYS A 70 -10.59 11.21 17.86
C LYS A 70 -10.04 12.30 18.80
N LEU A 71 -8.78 12.19 19.21
CA LEU A 71 -8.09 13.18 20.06
C LEU A 71 -7.60 14.41 19.28
N GLY A 72 -7.69 14.41 17.94
CA GLY A 72 -7.17 15.51 17.11
C GLY A 72 -5.67 15.74 17.26
N ALA A 73 -4.92 14.70 17.62
CA ALA A 73 -3.49 14.79 17.95
C ALA A 73 -2.60 14.90 16.70
N PHE A 74 -2.76 15.97 15.93
CA PHE A 74 -2.10 16.16 14.62
C PHE A 74 -0.57 16.07 14.67
N ARG A 75 0.06 16.56 15.75
CA ARG A 75 1.52 16.50 15.91
C ARG A 75 2.01 15.05 16.08
N ILE A 76 1.33 14.28 16.94
CA ILE A 76 1.64 12.86 17.18
C ILE A 76 1.41 12.06 15.90
N TRP A 77 0.29 12.31 15.21
CA TRP A 77 0.00 11.70 13.91
C TRP A 77 1.12 11.95 12.90
N LYS A 78 1.57 13.19 12.76
CA LYS A 78 2.62 13.57 11.81
C LYS A 78 3.97 12.96 12.16
N ALA A 79 4.33 12.92 13.45
CA ALA A 79 5.56 12.29 13.93
C ALA A 79 5.55 10.77 13.69
N TRP A 80 4.44 10.11 14.01
CA TRP A 80 4.29 8.67 13.76
C TRP A 80 4.37 8.34 12.27
N PHE A 81 3.67 9.10 11.42
CA PHE A 81 3.77 8.94 9.97
C PHE A 81 5.19 9.14 9.44
N PHE A 82 5.87 10.19 9.90
CA PHE A 82 7.26 10.45 9.52
C PHE A 82 8.15 9.25 9.85
N LEU A 83 8.03 8.71 11.07
CA LEU A 83 8.81 7.57 11.52
C LEU A 83 8.54 6.31 10.68
N SER A 84 7.26 6.02 10.41
CA SER A 84 6.86 4.87 9.58
C SER A 84 7.37 5.00 8.14
N ILE A 85 7.24 6.18 7.53
CA ILE A 85 7.76 6.48 6.19
C ILE A 85 9.29 6.37 6.17
N PHE A 86 9.96 6.91 7.17
CA PHE A 86 11.41 6.89 7.26
C PHE A 86 11.96 5.48 7.33
N PHE A 87 11.44 4.62 8.22
CA PHE A 87 11.93 3.25 8.35
C PHE A 87 11.64 2.41 7.11
N THR A 88 10.44 2.53 6.52
CA THR A 88 10.10 1.77 5.30
C THR A 88 10.95 2.21 4.11
N LEU A 89 11.21 3.52 3.95
CA LEU A 89 12.13 4.03 2.93
C LEU A 89 13.58 3.64 3.20
N LEU A 90 14.02 3.64 4.46
CA LEU A 90 15.36 3.20 4.84
C LEU A 90 15.58 1.75 4.42
N ILE A 91 14.64 0.86 4.75
CA ILE A 91 14.71 -0.56 4.35
C ILE A 91 14.73 -0.67 2.83
N ALA A 92 13.80 -0.01 2.14
CA ALA A 92 13.69 -0.07 0.69
C ALA A 92 14.95 0.43 -0.03
N LEU A 93 15.44 1.63 0.31
CA LEU A 93 16.56 2.28 -0.39
C LEU A 93 17.90 1.65 -0.03
N SER A 94 18.07 1.15 1.20
CA SER A 94 19.30 0.45 1.59
C SER A 94 19.54 -0.80 0.75
N ALA A 95 18.49 -1.44 0.22
CA ALA A 95 18.62 -2.57 -0.69
C ALA A 95 19.27 -2.21 -2.04
N PHE A 96 19.19 -0.94 -2.46
CA PHE A 96 19.76 -0.45 -3.71
C PHE A 96 21.12 0.21 -3.51
N THR A 97 21.27 1.03 -2.46
CA THR A 97 22.42 1.94 -2.30
C THR A 97 23.32 1.60 -1.10
N GLY A 98 22.95 0.60 -0.28
CA GLY A 98 23.59 0.33 1.00
C GLY A 98 23.11 1.25 2.13
N VAL A 99 23.50 0.92 3.37
CA VAL A 99 22.90 1.48 4.60
C VAL A 99 23.15 2.98 4.76
N LEU A 100 24.39 3.46 4.57
CA LEU A 100 24.74 4.87 4.80
C LEU A 100 24.02 5.81 3.82
N VAL A 101 24.12 5.51 2.52
CA VAL A 101 23.45 6.30 1.48
C VAL A 101 21.94 6.15 1.58
N GLY A 102 21.45 4.93 1.85
CA GLY A 102 20.03 4.65 2.05
C GLY A 102 19.44 5.43 3.20
N PHE A 103 20.17 5.58 4.31
CA PHE A 103 19.76 6.38 5.46
C PHE A 103 19.61 7.87 5.11
N ILE A 104 20.62 8.46 4.45
CA ILE A 104 20.59 9.87 4.07
C ILE A 104 19.42 10.13 3.11
N LEU A 105 19.26 9.28 2.09
CA LEU A 105 18.17 9.39 1.13
C LEU A 105 16.79 9.20 1.78
N ALA A 106 16.63 8.19 2.64
CA ALA A 106 15.38 7.93 3.35
C ALA A 106 15.01 9.10 4.26
N LEU A 107 15.97 9.67 5.00
CA LEU A 107 15.75 10.82 5.86
C LEU A 107 15.32 12.03 5.04
N PHE A 108 16.04 12.32 3.95
CA PHE A 108 15.72 13.41 3.05
C PHE A 108 14.31 13.25 2.44
N LEU A 109 14.00 12.10 1.84
CA LEU A 109 12.71 11.86 1.22
C LEU A 109 11.56 11.86 2.25
N ALA A 110 11.75 11.28 3.44
CA ALA A 110 10.76 11.29 4.51
C ALA A 110 10.46 12.72 5.00
N LEU A 111 11.49 13.55 5.18
CA LEU A 111 11.34 14.96 5.56
C LEU A 111 10.57 15.74 4.49
N PHE A 112 11.00 15.63 3.23
CA PHE A 112 10.35 16.35 2.13
C PHE A 112 8.90 15.88 1.94
N LYS A 113 8.63 14.57 2.00
CA LYS A 113 7.26 14.04 1.92
C LYS A 113 6.37 14.56 3.04
N THR A 114 6.88 14.61 4.26
CA THR A 114 6.10 14.97 5.46
C THR A 114 5.86 16.48 5.58
N PHE A 115 6.83 17.30 5.20
CA PHE A 115 6.74 18.75 5.37
C PHE A 115 6.33 19.50 4.10
N ARG A 116 6.65 18.97 2.91
CA ARG A 116 6.32 19.57 1.62
C ARG A 116 5.76 18.53 0.63
N PRO A 117 4.59 17.93 0.94
CA PRO A 117 4.00 16.90 0.08
C PRO A 117 3.65 17.47 -1.29
N THR A 118 4.26 16.92 -2.34
CA THR A 118 3.84 17.11 -3.73
C THR A 118 3.28 15.77 -4.25
N PRO A 119 2.27 15.77 -5.14
CA PRO A 119 1.71 14.50 -5.66
C PRO A 119 2.76 13.60 -6.31
N LEU A 120 3.75 14.19 -6.99
CA LEU A 120 4.85 13.44 -7.61
C LEU A 120 5.74 12.77 -6.56
N LEU A 121 6.20 13.52 -5.55
CA LEU A 121 7.04 12.97 -4.47
C LEU A 121 6.27 11.91 -3.67
N HIS A 122 4.99 12.14 -3.46
CA HIS A 122 4.11 11.20 -2.77
C HIS A 122 4.08 9.86 -3.52
N ASN A 123 3.64 9.83 -4.78
CA ASN A 123 3.57 8.58 -5.55
C ASN A 123 4.95 7.92 -5.72
N PHE A 124 6.01 8.72 -5.94
CA PHE A 124 7.37 8.20 -6.07
C PHE A 124 7.81 7.45 -4.82
N THR A 125 7.62 8.04 -3.63
CA THR A 125 8.01 7.38 -2.36
C THR A 125 7.12 6.19 -2.02
N GLU A 126 5.83 6.24 -2.35
CA GLU A 126 4.88 5.14 -2.09
C GLU A 126 5.28 3.85 -2.81
N ILE A 127 5.81 3.94 -4.04
CA ILE A 127 6.35 2.80 -4.79
C ILE A 127 7.39 2.00 -3.96
N PHE A 128 8.23 2.69 -3.19
CA PHE A 128 9.28 2.04 -2.37
C PHE A 128 8.77 1.56 -1.01
N ILE A 129 7.83 2.31 -0.40
CA ILE A 129 7.33 2.02 0.95
C ILE A 129 6.73 0.62 1.03
N TYR A 130 5.97 0.20 0.01
CA TYR A 130 5.33 -1.13 0.02
C TYR A 130 6.35 -2.27 -0.06
N GLY A 131 7.45 -2.09 -0.82
CA GLY A 131 8.54 -3.05 -0.85
C GLY A 131 9.29 -3.14 0.48
N GLY A 132 9.57 -2.00 1.10
CA GLY A 132 10.16 -1.95 2.44
C GLY A 132 9.28 -2.66 3.48
N LEU A 133 7.97 -2.38 3.45
CA LEU A 133 6.99 -3.05 4.31
C LEU A 133 6.94 -4.56 4.05
N ALA A 134 6.84 -4.99 2.78
CA ALA A 134 6.76 -6.40 2.43
C ALA A 134 8.02 -7.18 2.85
N SER A 135 9.21 -6.57 2.77
CA SER A 135 10.46 -7.23 3.21
C SER A 135 10.50 -7.57 4.70
N LEU A 136 9.69 -6.92 5.54
CA LEU A 136 9.55 -7.25 6.96
C LEU A 136 8.70 -8.51 7.19
N PHE A 137 7.63 -8.66 6.40
CA PHE A 137 6.60 -9.68 6.65
C PHE A 137 6.74 -10.92 5.75
N VAL A 138 7.19 -10.79 4.50
CA VAL A 138 7.33 -11.92 3.57
C VAL A 138 8.24 -13.04 4.12
N PRO A 139 9.38 -12.77 4.78
CA PRO A 139 10.23 -13.84 5.32
C PRO A 139 9.51 -14.74 6.33
N ILE A 140 8.59 -14.17 7.12
CA ILE A 140 7.86 -14.86 8.21
C ILE A 140 6.50 -15.40 7.79
N LEU A 141 6.16 -15.30 6.50
CA LEU A 141 4.93 -15.80 5.95
C LEU A 141 5.20 -17.04 5.08
N ASN A 142 4.25 -17.97 5.11
CA ASN A 142 4.12 -19.02 4.10
C ASN A 142 2.84 -18.78 3.29
N ILE A 143 2.64 -19.57 2.21
CA ILE A 143 1.51 -19.40 1.31
C ILE A 143 0.15 -19.56 2.02
N TRP A 144 0.09 -20.45 3.01
CA TRP A 144 -1.11 -20.73 3.80
C TRP A 144 -1.50 -19.51 4.65
N SER A 145 -0.55 -18.97 5.41
CA SER A 145 -0.77 -17.88 6.35
C SER A 145 -1.03 -16.55 5.65
N VAL A 146 -0.35 -16.27 4.53
CA VAL A 146 -0.67 -15.08 3.73
C VAL A 146 -2.05 -15.19 3.07
N SER A 147 -2.49 -16.40 2.71
CA SER A 147 -3.84 -16.62 2.17
C SER A 147 -4.93 -16.39 3.22
N ILE A 148 -4.77 -16.93 4.44
CA ILE A 148 -5.70 -16.63 5.54
C ILE A 148 -5.70 -15.13 5.83
N LEU A 149 -4.52 -14.51 5.90
CA LEU A 149 -4.37 -13.09 6.19
C LEU A 149 -5.14 -12.23 5.15
N LEU A 150 -5.01 -12.54 3.86
CA LEU A 150 -5.78 -11.87 2.80
C LEU A 150 -7.29 -12.02 2.99
N ILE A 151 -7.77 -13.22 3.35
CA ILE A 151 -9.20 -13.46 3.59
C ILE A 151 -9.68 -12.63 4.79
N LEU A 152 -8.94 -12.64 5.90
CA LEU A 152 -9.28 -11.86 7.10
C LEU A 152 -9.34 -10.36 6.80
N ILE A 153 -8.37 -9.84 6.03
CA ILE A 153 -8.33 -8.42 5.65
C ILE A 153 -9.45 -8.08 4.67
N SER A 154 -9.77 -8.95 3.71
CA SER A 154 -10.91 -8.76 2.82
C SER A 154 -12.24 -8.66 3.58
N ILE A 155 -12.45 -9.54 4.57
CA ILE A 155 -13.64 -9.51 5.42
C ILE A 155 -13.66 -8.21 6.26
N TYR A 156 -12.51 -7.85 6.84
CA TYR A 156 -12.35 -6.61 7.59
C TYR A 156 -12.68 -5.38 6.73
N ASP A 157 -12.11 -5.27 5.52
CA ASP A 157 -12.33 -4.15 4.58
C ASP A 157 -13.81 -4.03 4.20
N MET A 158 -14.47 -5.15 3.91
CA MET A 158 -15.90 -5.19 3.62
C MET A 158 -16.74 -4.62 4.78
N ILE A 159 -16.43 -5.02 6.01
CA ILE A 159 -17.11 -4.51 7.22
C ILE A 159 -16.78 -3.03 7.45
N ALA A 160 -15.52 -2.64 7.28
CA ALA A 160 -15.02 -1.30 7.50
C ALA A 160 -15.60 -0.28 6.52
N VAL A 161 -15.83 -0.69 5.27
CA VAL A 161 -16.40 0.18 4.22
C VAL A 161 -17.93 0.22 4.30
N TRP A 162 -18.61 -0.92 4.41
CA TRP A 162 -20.07 -0.96 4.33
C TRP A 162 -20.77 -0.68 5.66
N LYS A 163 -20.30 -1.30 6.77
CA LYS A 163 -20.98 -1.20 8.06
C LYS A 163 -20.48 0.00 8.87
N THR A 164 -19.19 0.03 9.20
CA THR A 164 -18.67 1.02 10.17
C THR A 164 -18.31 2.36 9.53
N LYS A 165 -18.00 2.37 8.22
CA LYS A 165 -17.55 3.55 7.43
C LYS A 165 -16.36 4.27 8.03
N HIS A 166 -15.64 3.65 8.95
CA HIS A 166 -14.50 4.25 9.62
C HIS A 166 -13.37 4.48 8.62
N MET A 167 -13.13 3.59 7.68
CA MET A 167 -12.07 3.76 6.68
C MET A 167 -12.26 5.06 5.88
N VAL A 168 -13.52 5.46 5.65
CA VAL A 168 -13.87 6.74 5.02
C VAL A 168 -13.56 7.94 5.94
N SER A 169 -13.82 7.82 7.25
CA SER A 169 -13.47 8.85 8.23
C SER A 169 -11.95 9.06 8.30
N MET A 170 -11.20 7.96 8.30
CA MET A 170 -9.74 7.97 8.31
C MET A 170 -9.16 8.61 7.05
N ALA A 171 -9.69 8.27 5.87
CA ALA A 171 -9.31 8.91 4.61
C ALA A 171 -9.54 10.44 4.66
N LYS A 172 -10.70 10.89 5.16
CA LYS A 172 -10.98 12.33 5.33
C LYS A 172 -10.00 13.02 6.28
N PHE A 173 -9.62 12.38 7.38
CA PHE A 173 -8.64 12.93 8.32
C PHE A 173 -7.25 13.02 7.68
N GLN A 174 -6.83 11.97 6.98
CA GLN A 174 -5.55 11.93 6.26
C GLN A 174 -5.44 13.01 5.18
N THR A 175 -6.51 13.25 4.42
CA THR A 175 -6.56 14.34 3.44
C THR A 175 -6.42 15.71 4.13
N LYS A 176 -7.09 15.92 5.27
CA LYS A 176 -6.97 17.16 6.06
C LYS A 176 -5.56 17.38 6.60
N SER A 177 -4.89 16.31 7.06
CA SER A 177 -3.52 16.38 7.56
C SER A 177 -2.46 16.36 6.46
N LYS A 178 -2.85 16.19 5.18
CA LYS A 178 -1.96 15.99 4.03
C LYS A 178 -1.02 14.78 4.18
N MET A 179 -1.44 13.79 4.97
CA MET A 179 -0.70 12.56 5.28
C MET A 179 -1.52 11.34 4.83
N PHE A 180 -1.81 11.28 3.54
CA PHE A 180 -2.50 10.14 2.93
C PHE A 180 -1.53 8.96 2.71
N VAL A 181 -2.00 7.72 2.90
CA VAL A 181 -1.26 6.49 2.59
C VAL A 181 -1.91 5.79 1.40
N GLY A 182 -1.19 5.69 0.29
CA GLY A 182 -1.72 5.14 -0.94
C GLY A 182 -1.18 5.84 -2.18
N LEU A 183 -1.73 5.54 -3.34
CA LEU A 183 -1.42 6.27 -4.58
C LEU A 183 -2.47 7.35 -4.82
N LEU A 184 -2.01 8.53 -5.22
CA LEU A 184 -2.83 9.71 -5.43
C LEU A 184 -2.54 10.32 -6.79
N ILE A 185 -3.53 10.27 -7.69
CA ILE A 185 -3.44 10.93 -8.99
C ILE A 185 -4.41 12.11 -9.03
N PRO A 186 -3.91 13.35 -9.09
CA PRO A 186 -4.79 14.50 -9.26
C PRO A 186 -5.41 14.46 -10.66
N TYR A 187 -6.73 14.64 -10.77
CA TYR A 187 -7.30 14.93 -12.09
C TYR A 187 -6.74 16.27 -12.57
N LYS A 188 -6.33 16.33 -13.85
CA LYS A 188 -5.76 17.55 -14.44
C LYS A 188 -6.64 18.75 -14.09
N LYS A 189 -6.04 19.74 -13.41
CA LYS A 189 -6.58 21.09 -13.33
C LYS A 189 -6.62 21.62 -14.77
N SER A 190 -7.80 21.96 -15.29
CA SER A 190 -7.87 22.74 -16.52
C SER A 190 -6.99 23.97 -16.32
N LEU A 191 -5.93 24.10 -17.11
CA LEU A 191 -4.97 25.21 -17.06
C LEU A 191 -5.59 26.56 -17.48
N ASN A 192 -6.89 26.60 -17.81
CA ASN A 192 -7.62 27.80 -18.20
C ASN A 192 -8.92 27.96 -17.41
N SER A 193 -8.84 28.52 -16.20
CA SER A 193 -10.00 29.20 -15.60
C SER A 193 -9.54 30.49 -14.92
N LYS A 194 -9.27 31.49 -15.77
CA LYS A 194 -9.45 32.89 -15.39
C LYS A 194 -10.93 33.08 -15.06
N LYS A 195 -11.21 33.61 -13.86
CA LYS A 195 -12.48 34.22 -13.43
C LYS A 195 -13.74 33.39 -13.67
N ILE A 196 -14.14 32.57 -12.69
CA ILE A 196 -15.57 32.24 -12.51
C ILE A 196 -15.95 32.39 -11.03
N ASN A 197 -17.08 33.05 -10.82
CA ASN A 197 -17.61 33.63 -9.60
C ASN A 197 -17.63 32.72 -8.36
N LEU A 198 -17.31 33.36 -7.22
CA LEU A 198 -17.44 32.87 -5.85
C LEU A 198 -18.92 32.71 -5.48
N LYS A 199 -19.51 31.52 -5.66
CA LYS A 199 -20.72 31.05 -4.91
C LYS A 199 -21.09 29.59 -5.26
N LYS A 200 -20.20 28.65 -4.97
CA LYS A 200 -20.48 27.23 -4.61
C LYS A 200 -19.15 26.49 -4.52
N GLN A 201 -18.51 26.56 -3.37
CA GLN A 201 -17.28 25.83 -3.10
C GLN A 201 -17.63 24.38 -2.73
N ARG A 202 -18.12 23.61 -3.71
CA ARG A 202 -18.00 22.14 -3.66
C ARG A 202 -16.56 21.85 -4.04
N ASN A 203 -15.83 21.31 -3.07
CA ASN A 203 -14.40 21.05 -3.11
C ASN A 203 -14.12 19.83 -4.02
N ASP A 204 -14.46 19.93 -5.31
CA ASP A 204 -14.28 18.87 -6.31
C ASP A 204 -12.85 18.85 -6.87
N ASN A 205 -11.85 18.93 -5.98
CA ASN A 205 -10.54 18.37 -6.29
C ASN A 205 -10.68 16.86 -6.12
N LEU A 206 -11.40 16.22 -7.04
CA LEU A 206 -11.49 14.77 -7.07
C LEU A 206 -10.07 14.26 -7.33
N GLU A 207 -9.50 13.54 -6.38
CA GLU A 207 -8.22 12.85 -6.54
C GLU A 207 -8.56 11.37 -6.68
N ALA A 208 -7.95 10.69 -7.65
CA ALA A 208 -8.07 9.25 -7.74
C ALA A 208 -7.14 8.65 -6.70
N ILE A 209 -7.75 7.95 -5.74
CA ILE A 209 -7.07 7.43 -4.57
C ILE A 209 -7.18 5.91 -4.57
N LEU A 210 -6.03 5.24 -4.44
CA LEU A 210 -5.92 3.80 -4.15
C LEU A 210 -5.26 3.64 -2.79
N GLY A 211 -5.81 2.80 -1.91
CA GLY A 211 -5.30 2.64 -0.55
C GLY A 211 -3.96 1.91 -0.53
N GLY A 212 -3.08 2.27 0.42
CA GLY A 212 -1.79 1.58 0.52
C GLY A 212 -1.88 0.11 0.93
N GLY A 213 -2.91 -0.25 1.71
CA GLY A 213 -3.20 -1.66 2.03
C GLY A 213 -3.54 -2.48 0.78
N ASP A 214 -4.26 -1.87 -0.17
CA ASP A 214 -4.65 -2.51 -1.44
C ASP A 214 -3.43 -2.85 -2.31
N ILE A 215 -2.26 -2.24 -2.05
CA ILE A 215 -0.99 -2.53 -2.73
C ILE A 215 -0.11 -3.46 -1.87
N ALA A 216 0.00 -3.16 -0.58
CA ALA A 216 0.87 -3.89 0.35
C ALA A 216 0.51 -5.38 0.48
N PHE A 217 -0.77 -5.70 0.66
CA PHE A 217 -1.20 -7.07 0.91
C PHE A 217 -1.07 -8.01 -0.31
N PRO A 218 -1.51 -7.65 -1.53
CA PRO A 218 -1.21 -8.49 -2.69
C PRO A 218 0.29 -8.54 -3.01
N LEU A 219 1.07 -7.51 -2.67
CA LEU A 219 2.53 -7.58 -2.74
C LEU A 219 3.11 -8.59 -1.74
N MET A 220 2.59 -8.67 -0.50
CA MET A 220 3.01 -9.70 0.45
C MET A 220 2.69 -11.11 -0.10
N PHE A 221 1.50 -11.31 -0.67
CA PHE A 221 1.10 -12.58 -1.27
C PHE A 221 2.02 -13.00 -2.42
N SER A 222 2.21 -12.11 -3.40
CA SER A 222 3.12 -12.36 -4.52
C SER A 222 4.59 -12.43 -4.09
N GLY A 223 4.98 -11.75 -3.01
CA GLY A 223 6.30 -11.85 -2.39
C GLY A 223 6.55 -13.21 -1.73
N VAL A 224 5.53 -13.83 -1.13
CA VAL A 224 5.64 -15.22 -0.64
C VAL A 224 5.76 -16.20 -1.80
N ILE A 225 5.04 -15.97 -2.91
CA ILE A 225 5.20 -16.76 -4.14
C ILE A 225 6.60 -16.57 -4.72
N LEU A 226 7.15 -15.35 -4.69
CA LEU A 226 8.53 -15.08 -5.11
C LEU A 226 9.52 -15.92 -4.31
N LYS A 227 9.31 -16.02 -2.99
CA LYS A 227 10.12 -16.83 -2.08
C LYS A 227 10.06 -18.32 -2.40
N THR A 228 8.90 -18.86 -2.80
CA THR A 228 8.72 -20.31 -2.97
C THR A 228 8.90 -20.80 -4.41
N SER A 229 8.51 -20.00 -5.38
CA SER A 229 8.31 -20.41 -6.79
C SER A 229 9.05 -19.51 -7.78
N GLY A 230 9.68 -18.44 -7.31
CA GLY A 230 10.50 -17.55 -8.13
C GLY A 230 9.74 -16.39 -8.79
N PHE A 231 10.46 -15.63 -9.62
CA PHE A 231 10.02 -14.33 -10.12
C PHE A 231 8.82 -14.41 -11.07
N LEU A 232 8.83 -15.36 -12.01
CA LEU A 232 7.80 -15.46 -13.04
C LEU A 232 6.42 -15.80 -12.44
N PRO A 233 6.28 -16.79 -11.52
CA PRO A 233 5.04 -16.99 -10.76
C PRO A 233 4.60 -15.76 -9.96
N ALA A 234 5.52 -15.09 -9.26
CA ALA A 234 5.18 -13.89 -8.50
C ALA A 234 4.61 -12.76 -9.37
N LEU A 235 5.17 -12.60 -10.58
CA LEU A 235 4.70 -11.63 -11.56
C LEU A 235 3.29 -11.97 -12.04
N ILE A 236 2.99 -13.24 -12.33
CA ILE A 236 1.65 -13.70 -12.73
C ILE A 236 0.63 -13.32 -11.63
N ALA A 237 0.92 -13.63 -10.36
CA ALA A 237 0.03 -13.29 -9.25
C ALA A 237 -0.21 -11.77 -9.12
N SER A 238 0.80 -10.94 -9.38
CA SER A 238 0.67 -9.48 -9.36
C SER A 238 -0.16 -8.95 -10.51
N VAL A 239 0.02 -9.51 -11.72
CA VAL A 239 -0.74 -9.13 -12.90
C VAL A 239 -2.22 -9.51 -12.74
N THR A 240 -2.54 -10.70 -12.21
CA THR A 240 -3.94 -11.08 -11.99
C THR A 240 -4.61 -10.25 -10.91
N ALA A 241 -3.89 -9.89 -9.84
CA ALA A 241 -4.37 -8.94 -8.84
C ALA A 241 -4.65 -7.55 -9.46
N ALA A 242 -3.75 -7.07 -10.32
CA ALA A 242 -3.92 -5.81 -11.04
C ALA A 242 -5.12 -5.84 -12.01
N LEU A 243 -5.33 -6.97 -12.71
CA LEU A 243 -6.49 -7.16 -13.59
C LEU A 243 -7.81 -7.16 -12.80
N ALA A 244 -7.84 -7.79 -11.62
CA ALA A 244 -9.01 -7.75 -10.75
C ALA A 244 -9.30 -6.31 -10.25
N LEU A 245 -8.26 -5.55 -9.93
CA LEU A 245 -8.39 -4.14 -9.58
C LEU A 245 -8.87 -3.27 -10.76
N LEU A 246 -8.38 -3.55 -11.97
CA LEU A 246 -8.84 -2.90 -13.20
C LEU A 246 -10.34 -3.16 -13.42
N LEU A 247 -10.76 -4.42 -13.31
CA LEU A 247 -12.16 -4.82 -13.44
C LEU A 247 -13.03 -4.09 -12.40
N LEU A 248 -12.59 -4.02 -11.14
CA LEU A 248 -13.27 -3.26 -10.11
C LEU A 248 -13.42 -1.77 -10.50
N PHE A 249 -12.36 -1.12 -10.98
CA PHE A 249 -12.44 0.29 -11.41
C PHE A 249 -13.35 0.51 -12.63
N MET A 250 -13.45 -0.48 -13.51
CA MET A 250 -14.37 -0.44 -14.65
C MET A 250 -15.84 -0.52 -14.20
N LEU A 251 -16.15 -1.47 -13.31
CA LEU A 251 -17.50 -1.71 -12.79
C LEU A 251 -17.94 -0.69 -11.72
N ALA A 252 -16.99 -0.11 -10.99
CA ALA A 252 -17.29 0.83 -9.93
C ALA A 252 -18.02 2.07 -10.47
N LYS A 253 -19.10 2.44 -9.77
CA LYS A 253 -19.87 3.65 -10.02
C LYS A 253 -19.19 4.85 -9.34
N LYS A 254 -19.35 6.03 -9.94
CA LYS A 254 -18.95 7.30 -9.33
C LYS A 254 -19.69 7.49 -8.00
N ASP A 255 -19.06 8.16 -7.05
CA ASP A 255 -19.59 8.52 -5.72
C ASP A 255 -19.92 7.37 -4.75
N LYS A 256 -19.45 6.15 -5.06
CA LYS A 256 -19.52 5.01 -4.13
C LYS A 256 -18.14 4.49 -3.75
N PHE A 257 -17.97 4.22 -2.45
CA PHE A 257 -16.82 3.52 -1.91
C PHE A 257 -17.05 2.02 -2.02
N TYR A 258 -16.10 1.32 -2.62
CA TYR A 258 -16.11 -0.14 -2.75
C TYR A 258 -14.90 -0.69 -2.00
N PRO A 259 -15.06 -1.77 -1.22
CA PRO A 259 -13.92 -2.48 -0.64
C PRO A 259 -13.12 -3.12 -1.78
N ALA A 260 -11.85 -2.78 -1.91
CA ALA A 260 -11.02 -3.25 -3.02
C ALA A 260 -10.39 -4.61 -2.71
N MET A 261 -10.05 -4.86 -1.44
CA MET A 261 -9.37 -6.07 -1.00
C MET A 261 -10.09 -7.37 -1.38
N PRO A 262 -11.43 -7.51 -1.28
CA PRO A 262 -12.11 -8.72 -1.71
C PRO A 262 -11.86 -9.09 -3.18
N PHE A 263 -11.85 -8.10 -4.08
CA PHE A 263 -11.59 -8.31 -5.50
C PHE A 263 -10.12 -8.63 -5.77
N ILE A 264 -9.21 -7.91 -5.13
CA ILE A 264 -7.77 -8.12 -5.23
C ILE A 264 -7.37 -9.51 -4.72
N THR A 265 -7.93 -9.93 -3.58
CA THR A 265 -7.72 -11.26 -3.01
C THR A 265 -8.24 -12.36 -3.95
N ALA A 266 -9.43 -12.19 -4.52
CA ALA A 266 -9.95 -13.12 -5.53
C ALA A 266 -9.01 -13.20 -6.76
N GLY A 267 -8.54 -12.06 -7.27
CA GLY A 267 -7.57 -12.01 -8.36
C GLY A 267 -6.22 -12.64 -8.02
N SER A 268 -5.78 -12.52 -6.77
CA SER A 268 -4.54 -13.12 -6.27
C SER A 268 -4.65 -14.65 -6.21
N PHE A 269 -5.79 -15.18 -5.73
CA PHE A 269 -6.04 -16.62 -5.69
C PHE A 269 -6.26 -17.23 -7.08
N ILE A 270 -6.93 -16.52 -7.98
CA ILE A 270 -7.00 -16.93 -9.40
C ILE A 270 -5.60 -17.00 -9.99
N GLY A 271 -4.75 -16.01 -9.72
CA GLY A 271 -3.34 -16.03 -10.13
C GLY A 271 -2.57 -17.23 -9.58
N TYR A 272 -2.76 -17.55 -8.30
CA TYR A 272 -2.15 -18.72 -7.68
C TYR A 272 -2.61 -20.03 -8.30
N LEU A 273 -3.91 -20.16 -8.61
CA LEU A 273 -4.44 -21.34 -9.30
C LEU A 273 -3.85 -21.47 -10.70
N LEU A 274 -3.73 -20.37 -11.46
CA LEU A 274 -3.08 -20.38 -12.78
C LEU A 274 -1.62 -20.79 -12.70
N ILE A 275 -0.89 -20.33 -11.69
CA ILE A 275 0.50 -20.75 -11.44
C ILE A 275 0.55 -22.25 -11.21
N TYR A 276 -0.30 -22.78 -10.34
CA TYR A 276 -0.36 -24.22 -10.04
C TYR A 276 -0.74 -25.09 -11.25
N LEU A 277 -1.45 -24.54 -12.23
CA LEU A 277 -1.78 -25.24 -13.48
C LEU A 277 -0.65 -25.17 -14.52
N LEU A 278 0.19 -24.13 -14.48
CA LEU A 278 1.24 -23.89 -15.47
C LEU A 278 2.60 -24.45 -15.06
N PHE A 279 2.85 -24.62 -13.76
CA PHE A 279 4.12 -25.05 -13.16
C PHE A 279 3.88 -26.21 -12.20
#